data_AF-A0A0W0I2E9-F1
#
_entry.id   AF-A0A0W0I2E9-F1
#
_cell.length_a   1.000
_cell.length_b   1.000
_cell.length_c   1.000
_cell.angle_alpha   90.00
_cell.angle_beta   90.00
_cell.angle_gamma   90.00
#
_symmetry.space_group_name_H-M   'P 1'
#
loop_
_entity.id
_entity.type
_entity.pdbx_description
1 polymer ?
#
loop_
_entity_poly.entity_id
_entity_poly.type
_entity_poly.pdbx_seq_one_letter_code
_entity_poly.pdbx_strand_id
1 'polypeptide(L)'
;METLSFEFPAGQPPKGRALVGVVGSGDLEVLLEPGQPGTLSIQVVTSVNGASLRWKHLFERMFDGQTPPALSIDIHDFGATPGVVRLRLEQGFEEIGHD
;
A
#
# COMPACT_ATOMS: atom_id res chain seq x y z
N MET A 1 -7.17 14.45 9.23
CA MET A 1 -6.71 13.06 9.28
C MET A 1 -7.92 12.18 9.10
N GLU A 2 -7.84 11.21 8.20
CA GLU A 2 -8.87 10.22 7.94
C GLU A 2 -8.25 8.82 7.80
N THR A 3 -9.04 7.80 8.11
CA THR A 3 -8.68 6.40 7.90
C THR A 3 -9.53 5.84 6.76
N LEU A 4 -8.86 5.24 5.78
CA LEU A 4 -9.47 4.67 4.59
C LEU A 4 -9.13 3.19 4.53
N SER A 5 -10.09 2.38 4.07
CA SER A 5 -9.90 0.94 3.89
C SER A 5 -10.20 0.56 2.45
N PHE A 6 -9.34 -0.26 1.87
CA PHE A 6 -9.46 -0.78 0.50
C PHE A 6 -9.22 -2.28 0.48
N GLU A 7 -9.89 -2.97 -0.44
CA GLU A 7 -9.70 -4.39 -0.67
C GLU A 7 -9.63 -4.67 -2.18
N PHE A 8 -8.71 -5.55 -2.57
CA PHE A 8 -8.50 -5.95 -3.96
C PHE A 8 -8.34 -7.48 -4.05
N PRO A 9 -8.70 -8.09 -5.19
CA PRO A 9 -8.41 -9.50 -5.43
C PRO A 9 -6.89 -9.72 -5.49
N ALA A 10 -6.43 -10.80 -4.87
CA ALA A 10 -5.00 -11.12 -4.78
C ALA A 10 -4.72 -12.62 -4.99
N GLY A 11 -3.44 -12.97 -5.05
CA GLY A 11 -2.96 -14.34 -5.21
C GLY A 11 -2.77 -15.07 -3.87
N GLN A 12 -1.63 -15.73 -3.74
CA GLN A 12 -1.19 -16.37 -2.50
C GLN A 12 -0.41 -15.38 -1.62
N PRO A 13 -0.42 -15.55 -0.29
CA PRO A 13 0.37 -14.72 0.59
C PRO A 13 1.87 -15.02 0.40
N PRO A 14 2.74 -14.00 0.46
CA PRO A 14 4.18 -14.18 0.44
C PRO A 14 4.66 -14.68 1.81
N LYS A 15 5.95 -15.04 1.91
CA LYS A 15 6.56 -15.49 3.16
C LYS A 15 7.16 -14.33 3.97
N GLY A 16 7.66 -13.32 3.27
CA GLY A 16 8.35 -12.17 3.86
C GLY A 16 7.42 -11.09 4.36
N ARG A 17 8.04 -10.09 4.99
CA ARG A 17 7.43 -8.81 5.39
C ARG A 17 8.39 -7.69 5.04
N ALA A 18 7.87 -6.51 4.74
CA ALA A 18 8.67 -5.35 4.41
C ALA A 18 8.16 -4.10 5.13
N LEU A 19 9.09 -3.15 5.33
CA LEU A 19 8.82 -1.84 5.87
C LEU A 19 9.58 -0.83 5.03
N VAL A 20 8.86 0.10 4.39
CA VAL A 20 9.46 1.12 3.53
C VAL A 20 9.02 2.51 3.96
N GLY A 21 9.98 3.44 4.02
CA GLY A 21 9.73 4.85 4.28
C GLY A 21 9.60 5.21 5.76
N VAL A 22 9.05 6.39 6.03
CA VAL A 22 8.88 6.96 7.37
C VAL A 22 7.76 8.00 7.34
N VAL A 23 7.09 8.22 8.48
CA VAL A 23 6.03 9.23 8.62
C VAL A 23 6.62 10.64 8.79
N GLY A 24 7.28 11.14 7.74
CA GLY A 24 7.80 12.50 7.63
C GLY A 24 6.95 13.36 6.70
N SER A 25 6.97 14.69 6.87
CA SER A 25 6.20 15.59 5.99
C SER A 25 6.58 15.38 4.51
N GLY A 26 5.59 15.03 3.69
CA GLY A 26 5.78 14.73 2.28
C GLY A 26 6.25 13.30 1.96
N ASP A 27 6.35 12.42 2.95
CA ASP A 27 6.63 10.99 2.81
C ASP A 27 5.57 10.14 3.55
N LEU A 28 5.70 8.83 3.44
CA LEU A 28 4.84 7.84 4.06
C LEU A 28 5.64 6.64 4.52
N GLU A 29 5.11 5.96 5.54
CA GLU A 29 5.52 4.62 5.93
C GLU A 29 4.54 3.60 5.33
N VAL A 30 5.07 2.50 4.82
CA VAL A 30 4.30 1.36 4.29
C VAL A 30 4.80 0.09 4.97
N LEU A 31 3.91 -0.59 5.68
CA LEU A 31 4.12 -1.92 6.25
C LEU A 31 3.42 -2.93 5.37
N LEU A 32 4.11 -4.01 5.00
CA LEU A 32 3.55 -5.08 4.20
C LEU A 32 3.79 -6.41 4.90
N GLU A 33 2.70 -7.10 5.23
CA GLU A 33 2.72 -8.39 5.93
C GLU A 33 1.90 -9.44 5.16
N PRO A 34 2.22 -10.75 5.30
CA PRO A 34 1.42 -11.81 4.70
C PRO A 34 -0.06 -11.73 5.11
N GLY A 35 -0.95 -11.66 4.12
CA GLY A 35 -2.39 -11.54 4.31
C GLY A 35 -3.13 -12.88 4.21
N GLN A 36 -4.44 -12.80 3.98
CA GLN A 36 -5.26 -13.97 3.71
C GLN A 36 -5.23 -14.32 2.21
N PRO A 37 -5.13 -15.60 1.83
CA PRO A 37 -5.16 -16.00 0.42
C PRO A 37 -6.36 -15.44 -0.33
N GLY A 38 -6.14 -14.90 -1.52
CA GLY A 38 -7.20 -14.33 -2.37
C GLY A 38 -7.49 -12.84 -2.16
N THR A 39 -6.99 -12.23 -1.08
CA THR A 39 -7.33 -10.85 -0.70
C THR A 39 -6.09 -10.01 -0.39
N LEU A 40 -6.05 -8.81 -0.95
CA LEU A 40 -5.15 -7.73 -0.58
C LEU A 40 -5.96 -6.70 0.21
N SER A 41 -5.64 -6.53 1.48
CA SER A 41 -6.27 -5.55 2.36
C SER A 41 -5.31 -4.38 2.58
N ILE A 42 -5.80 -3.15 2.40
CA ILE A 42 -4.99 -1.94 2.56
C ILE A 42 -5.71 -0.98 3.50
N GLN A 43 -5.06 -0.59 4.58
CA GLN A 43 -5.48 0.51 5.45
C GLN A 43 -4.57 1.72 5.21
N VAL A 44 -5.18 2.89 5.07
CA VAL A 44 -4.47 4.15 4.91
C VAL A 44 -4.91 5.12 5.99
N VAL A 45 -3.96 5.56 6.80
CA VAL A 45 -4.12 6.72 7.69
C VAL A 45 -3.38 7.89 7.05
N THR A 46 -4.12 8.89 6.58
CA THR A 46 -3.53 10.05 5.89
C THR A 46 -3.86 11.35 6.61
N SER A 47 -2.89 12.27 6.64
CA SER A 47 -3.11 13.64 7.11
C SER A 47 -3.98 14.46 6.14
N VAL A 48 -4.12 14.04 4.88
CA VAL A 48 -4.86 14.76 3.83
C VAL A 48 -6.31 14.30 3.75
N ASN A 49 -7.26 15.18 4.10
CA ASN A 49 -8.68 14.87 4.05
C ASN A 49 -9.21 14.88 2.60
N GLY A 50 -10.25 14.07 2.33
CA GLY A 50 -10.90 14.01 1.02
C GLY A 50 -10.01 13.38 -0.06
N ALA A 51 -9.02 12.58 0.34
CA ALA A 51 -8.06 11.95 -0.56
C ALA A 51 -8.53 10.57 -1.06
N SER A 52 -9.66 10.07 -0.58
CA SER A 52 -10.17 8.72 -0.87
C SER A 52 -10.19 8.34 -2.35
N LEU A 53 -10.69 9.21 -3.22
CA LEU A 53 -10.75 8.94 -4.66
C LEU A 53 -9.35 8.88 -5.30
N ARG A 54 -8.42 9.70 -4.80
CA ARG A 54 -7.02 9.71 -5.27
C ARG A 54 -6.32 8.41 -4.90
N TRP A 55 -6.48 7.96 -3.67
CA TRP A 55 -5.97 6.66 -3.20
C TRP A 55 -6.56 5.50 -3.99
N LYS A 56 -7.88 5.48 -4.17
CA LYS A 56 -8.56 4.47 -4.99
C LYS A 56 -7.96 4.36 -6.39
N HIS A 57 -7.84 5.49 -7.11
CA HIS A 57 -7.28 5.50 -8.45
C HIS A 57 -5.78 5.18 -8.52
N LEU A 58 -5.03 5.43 -7.45
CA LEU A 58 -3.63 5.03 -7.37
C LEU A 58 -3.54 3.50 -7.30
N PHE A 59 -4.31 2.87 -6.39
CA PHE A 59 -4.33 1.42 -6.24
C PHE A 59 -4.89 0.71 -7.48
N GLU A 60 -6.00 1.20 -8.04
CA GLU A 60 -6.57 0.65 -9.30
C GLU A 60 -5.54 0.63 -10.43
N ARG A 61 -4.77 1.70 -10.61
CA ARG A 61 -3.71 1.75 -11.63
C ARG A 61 -2.49 0.91 -11.29
N MET A 62 -2.18 0.74 -10.02
CA MET A 62 -1.06 -0.08 -9.58
C MET A 62 -1.32 -1.57 -9.83
N PHE A 63 -2.56 -2.02 -9.66
CA PHE A 63 -2.95 -3.41 -9.82
C PHE A 63 -3.61 -3.72 -11.17
N ASP A 64 -3.67 -2.75 -12.09
CA ASP A 64 -4.29 -2.96 -13.40
C ASP A 64 -3.50 -4.00 -14.22
N GLY A 65 -4.20 -5.06 -14.65
CA GLY A 65 -3.61 -6.17 -15.41
C GLY A 65 -2.64 -7.07 -14.62
N GLN A 66 -2.53 -6.91 -13.30
CA GLN A 66 -1.62 -7.70 -12.44
C GLN A 66 -2.36 -8.23 -11.21
N THR A 67 -2.08 -9.47 -10.82
CA THR A 67 -2.59 -10.04 -9.57
C THR A 67 -1.54 -9.86 -8.47
N PRO A 68 -1.75 -8.95 -7.50
CA PRO A 68 -0.79 -8.77 -6.42
C PRO A 68 -0.75 -9.98 -5.47
N PRO A 69 0.33 -10.18 -4.71
CA PRO A 69 0.36 -11.15 -3.61
C PRO A 69 -0.66 -10.77 -2.53
N ALA A 70 -1.14 -11.77 -1.79
CA ALA A 70 -2.12 -11.56 -0.73
C ALA A 70 -1.45 -10.96 0.50
N LEU A 71 -1.64 -9.66 0.74
CA LEU A 71 -0.98 -8.89 1.79
C LEU A 71 -2.00 -8.18 2.68
N SER A 72 -1.59 -7.92 3.92
CA SER A 72 -2.12 -6.85 4.75
C SER A 72 -1.15 -5.68 4.66
N ILE A 73 -1.60 -4.54 4.13
CA ILE A 73 -0.78 -3.33 3.97
C ILE A 73 -1.33 -2.24 4.89
N ASP A 74 -0.48 -1.73 5.77
CA ASP A 74 -0.77 -0.55 6.58
C ASP A 74 0.08 0.64 6.09
N ILE A 75 -0.59 1.75 5.81
CA ILE A 75 0.03 2.98 5.30
C ILE A 75 -0.21 4.14 6.26
N HIS A 76 0.87 4.77 6.69
CA HIS A 76 0.84 6.01 7.47
C HIS A 76 1.42 7.15 6.64
N ASP A 77 0.54 7.99 6.07
CA ASP A 77 0.87 9.06 5.14
C ASP A 77 0.81 10.44 5.80
N PHE A 78 1.89 11.22 5.65
CA PHE A 78 1.95 12.63 6.05
C PHE A 78 2.04 13.57 4.83
N GLY A 79 1.10 13.40 3.90
CA GLY A 79 0.90 14.32 2.78
C GLY A 79 1.88 14.11 1.63
N ALA A 80 2.31 12.87 1.42
CA ALA A 80 3.13 12.49 0.28
C ALA A 80 2.41 12.75 -1.04
N THR A 81 3.18 13.13 -2.06
CA THR A 81 2.63 13.25 -3.42
C THR A 81 2.32 11.86 -3.98
N PRO A 82 1.35 11.70 -4.90
CA PRO A 82 1.01 10.39 -5.47
C PRO A 82 2.19 9.65 -6.13
N GLY A 83 3.18 10.40 -6.65
CA GLY A 83 4.40 9.82 -7.19
C GLY A 83 5.27 9.16 -6.11
N VAL A 84 5.43 9.82 -4.96
CA VAL A 84 6.17 9.26 -3.81
C VAL A 84 5.44 8.04 -3.24
N VAL A 85 4.11 8.14 -3.09
CA VAL A 85 3.27 7.01 -2.64
C VAL A 85 3.49 5.78 -3.53
N ARG A 86 3.38 5.96 -4.84
CA ARG A 86 3.58 4.87 -5.81
C ARG A 86 4.99 4.27 -5.70
N LEU A 87 6.02 5.10 -5.65
CA LEU A 87 7.40 4.65 -5.56
C LEU A 87 7.65 3.81 -4.29
N ARG A 88 7.15 4.25 -3.14
CA ARG A 88 7.30 3.53 -1.86
C ARG A 88 6.58 2.18 -1.86
N LEU A 89 5.39 2.12 -2.47
CA LEU A 89 4.67 0.86 -2.64
C LEU A 89 5.46 -0.09 -3.54
N GLU A 90 5.93 0.37 -4.71
CA GLU A 90 6.75 -0.45 -5.62
C GLU A 90 8.01 -0.99 -4.93
N GLN A 91 8.71 -0.17 -4.12
CA GLN A 91 9.84 -0.61 -3.29
C GLN A 91 9.43 -1.70 -2.28
N GLY A 92 8.30 -1.55 -1.59
CA GLY A 92 7.82 -2.53 -0.62
C GLY A 92 7.45 -3.87 -1.26
N PHE A 93 6.80 -3.84 -2.43
CA PHE A 93 6.51 -5.05 -3.20
C PHE A 93 7.79 -5.72 -3.71
N GLU A 94 8.79 -4.93 -4.12
CA GLU A 94 10.10 -5.45 -4.52
C GLU A 94 10.78 -6.16 -3.34
N GLU A 95 10.88 -5.53 -2.17
CA GLU A 95 11.52 -6.13 -0.98
C GLU A 95 10.89 -7.47 -0.57
N ILE A 96 9.56 -7.60 -0.65
CA ILE A 96 8.87 -8.87 -0.34
C ILE A 96 9.19 -9.97 -1.35
N GLY A 97 9.48 -9.61 -2.60
CA GLY A 97 9.79 -10.55 -3.68
C GLY A 97 11.23 -11.07 -3.67
N HIS A 98 12.12 -10.50 -2.84
CA HIS A 98 13.53 -10.89 -2.75
C HIS A 98 13.82 -12.04 -1.76
N ASP A 99 12.84 -12.46 -0.95
CA ASP A 99 12.92 -13.62 -0.02
C ASP A 99 12.32 -14.91 -0.58
#